data_AF-A0A2D5GWN7-F1
#
_entry.id   AF-A0A2D5GWN7-F1
#
_cell.length_a   1.000
_cell.length_b   1.000
_cell.length_c   1.000
_cell.angle_alpha   90.00
_cell.angle_beta   90.00
_cell.angle_gamma   90.00
#
_symmetry.space_group_name_H-M   'P 1'
#
loop_
_entity.id
_entity.type
_entity.pdbx_description
1 polymer ?
#
loop_
_entity_poly.entity_id
_entity_poly.type
_entity_poly.pdbx_seq_one_letter_code
_entity_poly.pdbx_strand_id
1 'polypeptide(L)'
;MKWTKAEMNIISQYTRTMKSVKDICFELDASGFMRTYKSVTRKIESMGWSRPTDVTNTGLLPRILIFDIETTPMPVWVWDFGKQYVPHTNIVRDKSGGQKFWYVLSWAAKWLYDENILSDVLTPEEAVARDDKRILDSVWKLIDEADIVIAHNGDRFDIRKLNARFILNDMNPPSPYKSIDTLKIARKEFAFSSNKQDFLTKAFGLSEKLKTEFQLWIDCMNGNKERLAEMLKYNKGDVVGLEQLYLKLRPYIKNHPNLGVLMDTSVCPSCGSKNIKPSDATYFTSSNEFPVYRCGGCHSPFIRSKSSISTGSTELRSIAR
;
A
#
# COMPACT_ATOMS: atom_id res chain seq x y z
N MET A 1 11.25 -17.76 28.48
CA MET A 1 10.64 -18.63 27.45
C MET A 1 10.84 -17.95 26.09
N LYS A 2 11.42 -18.64 25.10
CA LYS A 2 11.62 -18.06 23.75
C LYS A 2 10.28 -17.99 23.02
N TRP A 3 10.06 -16.91 22.26
CA TRP A 3 8.91 -16.75 21.37
C TRP A 3 9.24 -17.37 20.01
N THR A 4 8.35 -18.22 19.48
CA THR A 4 8.52 -18.85 18.18
C THR A 4 8.16 -17.90 17.03
N LYS A 5 8.55 -18.24 15.79
CA LYS A 5 8.19 -17.46 14.59
C LYS A 5 6.68 -17.40 14.38
N ALA A 6 5.97 -18.49 14.67
CA ALA A 6 4.52 -18.56 14.58
C ALA A 6 3.83 -17.60 15.55
N GLU A 7 4.25 -17.61 16.83
CA GLU A 7 3.75 -16.66 17.82
C GLU A 7 4.07 -15.21 17.42
N MET A 8 5.28 -14.94 16.95
CA MET A 8 5.66 -13.59 16.52
C MET A 8 4.83 -13.09 15.33
N ASN A 9 4.41 -13.98 14.42
CA ASN A 9 3.50 -13.61 13.33
C ASN A 9 2.12 -13.18 13.86
N ILE A 10 1.58 -13.90 14.85
CA ILE A 10 0.31 -13.55 15.50
C ILE A 10 0.44 -12.20 16.24
N ILE A 11 1.46 -12.05 17.09
CA ILE A 11 1.65 -10.80 17.86
C ILE A 11 1.86 -9.60 16.93
N SER A 12 2.57 -9.79 15.80
CA SER A 12 2.81 -8.70 14.85
C SER A 12 1.53 -8.12 14.23
N GLN A 13 0.41 -8.86 14.27
CA GLN A 13 -0.89 -8.36 13.82
C GLN A 13 -1.30 -7.10 14.57
N TYR A 14 -0.89 -6.94 15.84
CA TYR A 14 -1.10 -5.72 16.64
C TYR A 14 -0.62 -4.43 15.94
N THR A 15 0.38 -4.54 15.06
CA THR A 15 0.95 -3.37 14.36
C THR A 15 0.27 -3.04 13.03
N ARG A 16 -0.50 -3.98 12.48
CA ARG A 16 -1.06 -3.92 11.12
C ARG A 16 -2.58 -4.17 11.04
N THR A 17 -3.22 -4.53 12.14
CA THR A 17 -4.69 -4.67 12.22
C THR A 17 -5.25 -3.87 13.39
N MET A 18 -6.57 -3.93 13.55
CA MET A 18 -7.27 -3.31 14.68
C MET A 18 -7.31 -4.18 15.94
N LYS A 19 -6.68 -5.36 15.94
CA LYS A 19 -6.65 -6.30 17.07
C LYS A 19 -6.05 -5.66 18.31
N SER A 20 -6.82 -5.69 19.41
CA SER A 20 -6.35 -5.37 20.74
C SER A 20 -5.40 -6.46 21.26
N VAL A 21 -4.69 -6.18 22.36
CA VAL A 21 -3.89 -7.21 23.03
C VAL A 21 -4.76 -8.42 23.44
N LYS A 22 -6.04 -8.20 23.77
CA LYS A 22 -6.97 -9.29 24.08
C LYS A 22 -7.25 -10.17 22.87
N ASP A 23 -7.47 -9.57 21.70
CA ASP A 23 -7.72 -10.31 20.46
C ASP A 23 -6.48 -11.13 20.05
N ILE A 24 -5.29 -10.56 20.24
CA ILE A 24 -4.01 -11.25 20.03
C ILE A 24 -3.86 -12.43 21.00
N CYS A 25 -4.21 -12.26 22.28
CA CYS A 25 -4.23 -13.36 23.25
C CYS A 25 -5.19 -14.46 22.82
N PHE A 26 -6.42 -14.11 22.40
CA PHE A 26 -7.41 -15.07 21.94
C PHE A 26 -6.90 -15.89 20.73
N GLU A 27 -6.26 -15.24 19.77
CA GLU A 27 -5.72 -15.94 18.59
C GLU A 27 -4.49 -16.80 18.91
N LEU A 28 -3.63 -16.35 19.83
CA LEU A 28 -2.54 -17.18 20.35
C LEU A 28 -3.10 -18.44 21.02
N ASP A 29 -4.10 -18.30 21.88
CA ASP A 29 -4.74 -19.41 22.57
C ASP A 29 -5.44 -20.36 21.57
N ALA A 30 -6.17 -19.82 20.59
CA ALA A 30 -6.80 -20.60 19.52
C ALA A 30 -5.78 -21.36 18.64
N SER A 31 -4.55 -20.85 18.56
CA SER A 31 -3.43 -21.50 17.85
C SER A 31 -2.61 -22.45 18.74
N GLY A 32 -3.06 -22.70 19.98
CA GLY A 32 -2.39 -23.59 20.94
C GLY A 32 -1.23 -22.95 21.70
N PHE A 33 -1.01 -21.64 21.58
CA PHE A 33 0.03 -20.90 22.27
C PHE A 33 -0.51 -20.24 23.54
N MET A 34 -0.46 -20.97 24.66
CA MET A 34 -0.94 -20.45 25.95
C MET A 34 -0.02 -19.34 26.49
N ARG A 35 -0.38 -18.08 26.23
CA ARG A 35 0.36 -16.89 26.68
C ARG A 35 -0.53 -15.97 27.50
N THR A 36 -0.09 -15.63 28.71
CA THR A 36 -0.83 -14.69 29.56
C THR A 36 -0.87 -13.30 28.93
N TYR A 37 -1.96 -12.56 29.16
CA TYR A 37 -2.11 -11.16 28.75
C TYR A 37 -0.86 -10.33 29.10
N LYS A 38 -0.40 -10.43 30.36
CA LYS A 38 0.81 -9.74 30.85
C LYS A 38 2.07 -10.10 30.06
N SER A 39 2.22 -11.35 29.64
CA SER A 39 3.35 -11.80 28.82
C SER A 39 3.29 -11.21 27.40
N VAL A 40 2.10 -11.20 26.79
CA VAL A 40 1.89 -10.61 25.46
C VAL A 40 2.12 -9.10 25.48
N THR A 41 1.54 -8.39 26.46
CA THR A 41 1.74 -6.95 26.66
C THR A 41 3.22 -6.60 26.80
N ARG A 42 3.94 -7.27 27.71
CA ARG A 42 5.39 -7.04 27.90
C ARG A 42 6.18 -7.32 26.64
N LYS A 43 5.77 -8.32 25.84
CA LYS A 43 6.44 -8.62 24.58
C LYS A 43 6.23 -7.49 23.57
N ILE A 44 5.00 -7.04 23.37
CA ILE A 44 4.67 -5.89 22.52
C ILE A 44 5.47 -4.65 22.95
N GLU A 45 5.45 -4.32 24.24
CA GLU A 45 6.21 -3.20 24.82
C GLU A 45 7.72 -3.34 24.57
N SER A 46 8.29 -4.54 24.78
CA SER A 46 9.72 -4.78 24.57
C SER A 46 10.15 -4.64 23.11
N MET A 47 9.23 -4.84 22.16
CA MET A 47 9.47 -4.63 20.74
C MET A 47 9.34 -3.15 20.33
N GLY A 48 8.99 -2.28 21.28
CA GLY A 48 8.57 -0.91 21.01
C GLY A 48 7.26 -0.83 20.26
N TRP A 49 6.57 -1.95 20.01
CA TRP A 49 5.36 -1.98 19.22
C TRP A 49 4.26 -1.23 19.92
N SER A 50 3.68 -0.31 19.17
CA SER A 50 2.73 0.65 19.64
C SER A 50 1.73 0.85 18.52
N ARG A 51 0.48 1.04 18.90
CA ARG A 51 -0.56 1.23 17.91
C ARG A 51 -0.48 2.67 17.38
N PRO A 52 -0.54 2.86 16.06
CA PRO A 52 -0.80 4.17 15.46
C PRO A 52 -2.07 4.83 15.99
N THR A 53 -3.00 4.03 16.53
CA THR A 53 -4.34 4.49 16.86
C THR A 53 -4.77 3.99 18.23
N ASP A 54 -4.56 4.81 19.25
CA ASP A 54 -5.34 4.77 20.48
C ASP A 54 -6.72 5.44 20.25
N VAL A 55 -7.26 5.27 19.03
CA VAL A 55 -8.49 5.91 18.60
C VAL A 55 -9.58 4.87 18.75
N THR A 56 -10.38 5.03 19.78
CA THR A 56 -11.66 4.34 20.00
C THR A 56 -12.70 4.66 18.92
N ASN A 57 -12.34 5.45 17.89
CA ASN A 57 -13.22 5.89 16.82
C ASN A 57 -12.49 5.92 15.45
N THR A 58 -12.74 4.92 14.63
CA THR A 58 -12.22 4.79 13.26
C THR A 58 -12.78 5.82 12.29
N GLY A 59 -13.93 6.43 12.59
CA GLY A 59 -14.55 7.48 11.76
C GLY A 59 -13.75 8.78 11.70
N LEU A 60 -12.66 8.89 12.47
CA LEU A 60 -11.76 10.04 12.48
C LEU A 60 -10.51 9.83 11.62
N LEU A 61 -10.21 8.62 11.14
CA LEU A 61 -9.04 8.39 10.28
C LEU A 61 -9.38 8.68 8.82
N PRO A 62 -8.42 9.25 8.06
CA PRO A 62 -8.59 9.35 6.61
C PRO A 62 -8.74 7.96 6.00
N ARG A 63 -9.52 7.87 4.93
CA ARG A 63 -9.73 6.62 4.19
C ARG A 63 -8.49 6.32 3.36
N ILE A 64 -7.65 5.42 3.86
CA ILE A 64 -6.39 5.03 3.23
C ILE A 64 -6.57 3.66 2.56
N LEU A 65 -6.60 3.65 1.23
CA LEU A 65 -6.76 2.44 0.43
C LEU A 65 -5.39 1.91 -0.02
N ILE A 66 -5.10 0.65 0.26
CA ILE A 66 -3.97 -0.07 -0.33
C ILE A 66 -4.54 -0.96 -1.43
N PHE A 67 -4.00 -0.90 -2.64
CA PHE A 67 -4.53 -1.69 -3.74
C PHE A 67 -3.45 -2.11 -4.74
N ASP A 68 -3.79 -3.12 -5.52
CA ASP A 68 -2.97 -3.70 -6.59
C ASP A 68 -3.90 -4.23 -7.69
N ILE A 69 -3.53 -4.07 -8.96
CA ILE A 69 -4.30 -4.61 -10.09
C ILE A 69 -3.47 -5.59 -10.92
N GLU A 70 -4.16 -6.54 -11.54
CA GLU A 70 -3.60 -7.39 -12.59
C GLU A 70 -4.21 -7.06 -13.94
N THR A 71 -3.36 -6.90 -14.96
CA THR A 71 -3.80 -6.58 -16.33
C THR A 71 -3.35 -7.66 -17.30
N THR A 72 -4.09 -7.85 -18.38
CA THR A 72 -3.64 -8.73 -19.46
C THR A 72 -2.42 -8.19 -20.19
N PRO A 73 -1.55 -9.06 -20.74
CA PRO A 73 -0.56 -8.63 -21.72
C PRO A 73 -1.22 -7.98 -22.95
N MET A 74 -0.48 -7.12 -23.65
CA MET A 74 -0.91 -6.60 -24.94
C MET A 74 -0.69 -7.66 -26.03
N PRO A 75 -1.74 -8.07 -26.77
CA PRO A 75 -1.58 -8.99 -27.89
C PRO A 75 -1.06 -8.21 -29.10
N VAL A 76 0.18 -8.49 -29.49
CA VAL A 76 0.87 -7.82 -30.62
C VAL A 76 1.55 -8.83 -31.52
N TRP A 77 1.63 -8.52 -32.81
CA TRP A 77 2.46 -9.24 -33.78
C TRP A 77 3.90 -8.70 -33.75
N VAL A 78 4.88 -9.58 -33.56
CA VAL A 78 6.31 -9.26 -33.57
C VAL A 78 7.02 -10.10 -34.63
N TRP A 79 8.08 -9.56 -35.22
CA TRP A 79 8.87 -10.25 -36.24
C TRP A 79 10.01 -11.10 -35.66
N ASP A 80 10.49 -10.70 -34.49
CA ASP A 80 11.61 -11.35 -33.79
C ASP A 80 11.44 -11.17 -32.27
N PHE A 81 12.13 -11.95 -31.46
CA PHE A 81 12.16 -11.84 -30.00
C PHE A 81 13.10 -10.74 -29.47
N GLY A 82 13.94 -10.16 -30.34
CA GLY A 82 14.86 -9.09 -30.00
C GLY A 82 14.19 -7.77 -29.60
N LYS A 83 15.00 -6.85 -29.04
CA LYS A 83 14.55 -5.51 -28.65
C LYS A 83 14.14 -4.70 -29.88
N GLN A 84 12.85 -4.40 -30.00
CA GLN A 84 12.29 -3.60 -31.09
C GLN A 84 11.18 -2.67 -30.59
N TYR A 85 10.95 -1.57 -31.31
CA TYR A 85 9.74 -0.77 -31.15
C TYR A 85 8.58 -1.49 -31.86
N VAL A 86 7.50 -1.76 -31.14
CA VAL A 86 6.29 -2.38 -31.71
C VAL A 86 5.27 -1.26 -31.96
N PRO A 87 4.98 -0.90 -33.23
CA PRO A 87 4.02 0.15 -33.54
C PRO A 87 2.59 -0.30 -33.20
N HIS A 88 1.72 0.65 -32.90
CA HIS A 88 0.31 0.37 -32.56
C HIS A 88 -0.47 -0.34 -33.68
N THR A 89 -0.01 -0.27 -34.93
CA THR A 89 -0.57 -1.00 -36.07
C THR A 89 -0.44 -2.52 -35.94
N ASN A 90 0.50 -3.00 -35.13
CA ASN A 90 0.76 -4.42 -34.91
C ASN A 90 -0.11 -5.03 -33.80
N ILE A 91 -0.98 -4.24 -33.16
CA ILE A 91 -1.93 -4.76 -32.18
C ILE A 91 -2.87 -5.74 -32.89
N VAL A 92 -3.04 -6.92 -32.30
CA VAL A 92 -3.95 -7.96 -32.81
C VAL A 92 -5.36 -7.38 -32.91
N ARG A 93 -6.07 -7.73 -33.98
CA ARG A 93 -7.46 -7.29 -34.20
C ARG A 93 -8.44 -8.42 -33.91
N ASP A 94 -9.65 -8.07 -33.51
CA ASP A 94 -10.78 -9.00 -33.42
C ASP A 94 -11.42 -9.25 -34.80
N LYS A 95 -12.46 -10.09 -34.82
CA LYS A 95 -13.17 -10.48 -36.06
C LYS A 95 -13.87 -9.29 -36.73
N SER A 96 -14.21 -8.25 -35.99
CA SER A 96 -14.80 -7.00 -36.48
C SER A 96 -13.76 -5.95 -36.90
N GLY A 97 -12.46 -6.27 -36.79
CA GLY A 97 -11.37 -5.36 -37.12
C GLY A 97 -10.98 -4.39 -35.99
N GLY A 98 -11.62 -4.46 -34.82
CA GLY A 98 -11.30 -3.69 -33.63
C GLY A 98 -9.96 -4.11 -33.01
N GLN A 99 -9.19 -3.16 -32.46
CA GLN A 99 -7.90 -3.46 -31.82
C GLN A 99 -8.10 -4.12 -30.45
N LYS A 100 -7.43 -5.26 -30.22
CA LYS A 100 -7.46 -5.97 -28.95
C LYS A 100 -6.48 -5.36 -27.95
N PHE A 101 -6.91 -4.33 -27.22
CA PHE A 101 -6.09 -3.72 -26.17
C PHE A 101 -5.99 -4.59 -24.91
N TRP A 102 -5.07 -4.24 -24.00
CA TRP A 102 -5.06 -4.81 -22.66
C TRP A 102 -6.29 -4.35 -21.85
N TYR A 103 -6.67 -5.14 -20.84
CA TYR A 103 -7.77 -4.85 -19.91
C TYR A 103 -7.40 -5.33 -18.50
N VAL A 104 -8.16 -4.91 -17.48
CA VAL A 104 -7.97 -5.35 -16.09
C VAL A 104 -8.57 -6.76 -15.93
N LEU A 105 -7.82 -7.67 -15.32
CA LEU A 105 -8.26 -9.04 -14.99
C LEU A 105 -8.80 -9.13 -13.57
N SER A 106 -8.08 -8.55 -12.62
CA SER A 106 -8.46 -8.53 -11.22
C SER A 106 -7.92 -7.29 -10.53
N TRP A 107 -8.54 -6.96 -9.40
CA TRP A 107 -7.98 -6.05 -8.44
C TRP A 107 -8.19 -6.61 -7.03
N ALA A 108 -7.29 -6.24 -6.13
CA ALA A 108 -7.44 -6.44 -4.71
C ALA A 108 -7.16 -5.13 -4.00
N ALA A 109 -7.86 -4.90 -2.89
CA ALA A 109 -7.71 -3.72 -2.09
C ALA A 109 -7.98 -3.98 -0.62
N LYS A 110 -7.46 -3.10 0.22
CA LYS A 110 -7.60 -3.17 1.66
C LYS A 110 -7.57 -1.77 2.25
N TRP A 111 -8.55 -1.45 3.10
CA TRP A 111 -8.46 -0.27 3.94
C TRP A 111 -7.38 -0.51 5.00
N LEU A 112 -6.46 0.44 5.16
CA LEU A 112 -5.35 0.29 6.10
C LEU A 112 -5.88 -0.07 7.51
N TYR A 113 -5.32 -1.13 8.10
CA TYR A 113 -5.74 -1.72 9.39
C TYR A 113 -7.01 -2.56 9.42
N ASP A 114 -7.82 -2.57 8.36
CA ASP A 114 -8.93 -3.52 8.24
C ASP A 114 -8.37 -4.96 8.18
N GLU A 115 -9.20 -5.96 8.41
CA GLU A 115 -8.83 -7.37 8.20
C GLU A 115 -9.38 -7.88 6.87
N ASN A 116 -10.45 -7.24 6.39
CA ASN A 116 -11.12 -7.63 5.17
C ASN A 116 -10.34 -7.13 3.96
N ILE A 117 -10.06 -8.07 3.04
CA ILE A 117 -9.51 -7.76 1.73
C ILE A 117 -10.69 -7.73 0.76
N LEU A 118 -10.93 -6.56 0.18
CA LEU A 118 -11.86 -6.35 -0.90
C LEU A 118 -11.18 -6.77 -2.21
N SER A 119 -11.93 -7.31 -3.15
CA SER A 119 -11.36 -7.78 -4.40
C SER A 119 -12.42 -8.06 -5.43
N ASP A 120 -12.05 -7.99 -6.70
CA ASP A 120 -12.90 -8.44 -7.80
C ASP A 120 -12.05 -9.05 -8.91
N VAL A 121 -12.66 -9.95 -9.70
CA VAL A 121 -12.06 -10.60 -10.86
C VAL A 121 -13.13 -10.77 -11.92
N LEU A 122 -12.72 -10.78 -13.18
CA LEU A 122 -13.63 -11.06 -14.28
C LEU A 122 -14.31 -12.44 -14.12
N THR A 123 -15.55 -12.55 -14.61
CA THR A 123 -16.15 -13.85 -14.88
C THR A 123 -15.52 -14.49 -16.12
N PRO A 124 -15.69 -15.81 -16.33
CA PRO A 124 -15.29 -16.47 -17.58
C PRO A 124 -15.75 -15.75 -18.85
N GLU A 125 -17.01 -15.31 -18.87
CA GLU A 125 -17.65 -14.66 -20.01
C GLU A 125 -17.04 -13.28 -20.24
N GLU A 126 -16.88 -12.48 -19.19
CA GLU A 126 -16.23 -11.17 -19.21
C GLU A 126 -14.78 -11.26 -19.67
N ALA A 127 -14.04 -12.27 -19.21
CA ALA A 127 -12.65 -12.47 -19.58
C ALA A 127 -12.47 -12.78 -21.07
N VAL A 128 -13.33 -13.65 -21.63
CA VAL A 128 -13.35 -13.97 -23.07
C VAL A 128 -13.83 -12.78 -23.90
N ALA A 129 -14.84 -12.05 -23.40
CA ALA A 129 -15.38 -10.83 -24.02
C ALA A 129 -14.42 -9.63 -23.92
N ARG A 130 -13.44 -9.69 -23.00
CA ARG A 130 -12.49 -8.60 -22.69
C ARG A 130 -13.20 -7.35 -22.16
N ASP A 131 -14.26 -7.60 -21.38
CA ASP A 131 -15.10 -6.58 -20.74
C ASP A 131 -14.75 -6.50 -19.26
N ASP A 132 -14.05 -5.44 -18.87
CA ASP A 132 -13.66 -5.17 -17.49
C ASP A 132 -14.55 -4.13 -16.79
N LYS A 133 -15.65 -3.70 -17.42
CA LYS A 133 -16.47 -2.58 -16.92
C LYS A 133 -16.99 -2.80 -15.51
N ARG A 134 -17.45 -4.02 -15.21
CA ARG A 134 -17.98 -4.35 -13.86
C ARG A 134 -16.90 -4.22 -12.79
N ILE A 135 -15.72 -4.78 -13.02
CA ILE A 135 -14.65 -4.73 -12.02
C ILE A 135 -14.02 -3.33 -11.93
N LEU A 136 -14.07 -2.55 -13.02
CA LEU A 136 -13.69 -1.14 -13.00
C LEU A 136 -14.63 -0.30 -12.14
N ASP A 137 -15.95 -0.51 -12.25
CA ASP A 137 -16.95 0.16 -11.40
C ASP A 137 -16.71 -0.13 -9.91
N SER A 138 -16.40 -1.39 -9.56
CA SER A 138 -16.17 -1.78 -8.17
C SER A 138 -14.87 -1.20 -7.58
N VAL A 139 -13.76 -1.15 -8.33
CA VAL A 139 -12.53 -0.48 -7.84
C VAL A 139 -12.65 1.05 -7.86
N TRP A 140 -13.37 1.61 -8.84
CA TRP A 140 -13.57 3.05 -8.95
C TRP A 140 -14.23 3.61 -7.69
N LYS A 141 -15.28 2.95 -7.18
CA LYS A 141 -15.96 3.34 -5.94
C LYS A 141 -15.01 3.41 -4.74
N LEU A 142 -14.09 2.45 -4.63
CA LEU A 142 -13.10 2.44 -3.55
C LEU A 142 -12.11 3.60 -3.67
N ILE A 143 -11.65 3.89 -4.89
CA ILE A 143 -10.71 4.99 -5.14
C ILE A 143 -11.38 6.35 -4.94
N ASP A 144 -12.63 6.50 -5.39
CA ASP A 144 -13.42 7.72 -5.22
C ASP A 144 -13.65 8.07 -3.74
N GLU A 145 -13.75 7.04 -2.90
CA GLU A 145 -13.90 7.18 -1.45
C GLU A 145 -12.58 7.40 -0.70
N ALA A 146 -11.42 7.27 -1.35
CA ALA A 146 -10.12 7.31 -0.68
C ALA A 146 -9.55 8.73 -0.56
N ASP A 147 -9.07 9.11 0.62
CA ASP A 147 -8.25 10.31 0.80
C ASP A 147 -6.80 10.07 0.33
N ILE A 148 -6.33 8.83 0.54
CA ILE A 148 -4.99 8.38 0.21
C ILE A 148 -5.06 7.00 -0.43
N VAL A 149 -4.35 6.82 -1.55
CA VAL A 149 -4.13 5.50 -2.14
C VAL A 149 -2.66 5.08 -2.04
N ILE A 150 -2.43 3.80 -1.80
CA ILE A 150 -1.11 3.19 -1.63
C ILE A 150 -0.98 2.04 -2.62
N ALA A 151 0.10 2.07 -3.40
CA ALA A 151 0.41 1.06 -4.41
C ALA A 151 1.92 0.83 -4.50
N HIS A 152 2.36 -0.25 -5.13
CA HIS A 152 3.76 -0.45 -5.52
C HIS A 152 3.91 -0.18 -7.02
N ASN A 153 4.61 0.91 -7.40
CA ASN A 153 4.66 1.39 -8.78
C ASN A 153 3.33 1.95 -9.33
N GLY A 154 2.32 2.16 -8.47
CA GLY A 154 0.98 2.58 -8.91
C GLY A 154 0.94 3.91 -9.65
N ASP A 155 1.78 4.88 -9.29
CA ASP A 155 1.80 6.17 -9.98
C ASP A 155 2.24 6.07 -11.44
N ARG A 156 2.99 5.01 -11.80
CA ARG A 156 3.46 4.75 -13.17
C ARG A 156 2.70 3.60 -13.84
N PHE A 157 1.99 2.77 -13.08
CA PHE A 157 1.28 1.61 -13.58
C PHE A 157 -0.20 1.64 -13.20
N ASP A 158 -0.57 1.16 -12.01
CA ASP A 158 -1.96 0.89 -11.60
C ASP A 158 -2.90 2.08 -11.81
N ILE A 159 -2.57 3.24 -11.26
CA ILE A 159 -3.40 4.45 -11.34
C ILE A 159 -3.56 4.90 -12.80
N ARG A 160 -2.48 4.85 -13.59
CA ARG A 160 -2.52 5.27 -15.00
C ARG A 160 -3.32 4.29 -15.86
N LYS A 161 -3.19 2.99 -15.57
CA LYS A 161 -3.95 1.93 -16.22
C LYS A 161 -5.43 2.09 -15.92
N LEU A 162 -5.80 2.21 -14.65
CA LEU A 162 -7.19 2.44 -14.25
C LEU A 162 -7.77 3.71 -14.89
N ASN A 163 -7.08 4.85 -14.82
CA ASN A 163 -7.56 6.08 -15.47
C ASN A 163 -7.79 5.93 -16.98
N ALA A 164 -6.91 5.22 -17.68
CA ALA A 164 -7.11 4.93 -19.11
C ALA A 164 -8.35 4.06 -19.34
N ARG A 165 -8.58 3.04 -18.51
CA ARG A 165 -9.77 2.19 -18.63
C ARG A 165 -11.05 2.90 -18.21
N PHE A 166 -11.02 3.78 -17.22
CA PHE A 166 -12.16 4.60 -16.82
C PHE A 166 -12.62 5.47 -18.00
N ILE A 167 -11.70 6.18 -18.65
CA ILE A 167 -12.02 7.01 -19.81
C ILE A 167 -12.55 6.16 -20.97
N LEU A 168 -11.94 5.00 -21.23
CA LEU A 168 -12.39 4.08 -22.30
C LEU A 168 -13.76 3.43 -22.03
N ASN A 169 -14.27 3.51 -20.80
CA ASN A 169 -15.57 3.00 -20.39
C ASN A 169 -16.57 4.11 -20.03
N ASP A 170 -16.31 5.35 -20.46
CA ASP A 170 -17.14 6.52 -20.22
C ASP A 170 -17.40 6.80 -18.72
N MET A 171 -16.44 6.46 -17.87
CA MET A 171 -16.49 6.72 -16.43
C MET A 171 -15.83 8.06 -16.11
N ASN A 172 -16.43 8.80 -15.18
CA ASN A 172 -15.82 10.02 -14.64
C ASN A 172 -14.52 9.68 -13.90
N PRO A 173 -13.56 10.61 -13.80
CA PRO A 173 -12.43 10.43 -12.90
C PRO A 173 -12.91 10.33 -11.45
N PRO A 174 -12.26 9.52 -10.60
CA PRO A 174 -12.55 9.49 -9.17
C PRO A 174 -12.18 10.84 -8.51
N SER A 175 -12.72 11.07 -7.31
CA SER A 175 -12.43 12.23 -6.49
C SER A 175 -10.92 12.38 -6.21
N PRO A 176 -10.42 13.61 -6.00
CA PRO A 176 -8.99 13.84 -5.78
C PRO A 176 -8.47 13.16 -4.51
N TYR A 177 -7.40 12.38 -4.64
CA TYR A 177 -6.69 11.73 -3.54
C TYR A 177 -5.19 12.02 -3.56
N LYS A 178 -4.49 11.69 -2.46
CA LYS A 178 -3.02 11.65 -2.44
C LYS A 178 -2.54 10.23 -2.74
N SER A 179 -1.47 10.09 -3.52
CA SER A 179 -0.86 8.78 -3.76
C SER A 179 0.44 8.59 -2.97
N ILE A 180 0.67 7.36 -2.52
CA ILE A 180 1.92 6.90 -1.91
C ILE A 180 2.40 5.69 -2.72
N ASP A 181 3.45 5.90 -3.50
CA ASP A 181 4.08 4.84 -4.29
C ASP A 181 5.32 4.29 -3.56
N THR A 182 5.19 3.07 -3.05
CA THR A 182 6.27 2.43 -2.28
C THR A 182 7.51 2.13 -3.11
N LEU A 183 7.40 1.95 -4.43
CA LEU A 183 8.56 1.78 -5.32
C LEU A 183 9.33 3.10 -5.48
N LYS A 184 8.62 4.22 -5.63
CA LYS A 184 9.26 5.55 -5.67
C LYS A 184 9.98 5.84 -4.36
N ILE A 185 9.36 5.53 -3.24
CA ILE A 185 9.96 5.69 -1.91
C ILE A 185 11.20 4.80 -1.77
N ALA A 186 11.09 3.51 -2.12
CA ALA A 186 12.19 2.57 -2.08
C ALA A 186 13.42 3.08 -2.85
N ARG A 187 13.20 3.58 -4.08
CA ARG A 187 14.26 4.14 -4.93
C ARG A 187 14.85 5.46 -4.42
N LYS A 188 14.05 6.29 -3.77
CA LYS A 188 14.45 7.63 -3.35
C LYS A 188 15.19 7.62 -2.02
N GLU A 189 14.70 6.84 -1.06
CA GLU A 189 15.16 6.90 0.33
C GLU A 189 16.14 5.76 0.67
N PHE A 190 16.28 4.75 -0.19
CA PHE A 190 17.08 3.56 0.10
C PHE A 190 17.91 3.07 -1.10
N ALA A 191 18.94 2.28 -0.79
CA ALA A 191 19.82 1.64 -1.77
C ALA A 191 19.71 0.10 -1.66
N PHE A 192 18.50 -0.44 -1.73
CA PHE A 192 18.29 -1.89 -1.74
C PHE A 192 18.83 -2.53 -3.04
N SER A 193 19.28 -3.78 -2.96
CA SER A 193 19.79 -4.52 -4.13
C SER A 193 18.73 -4.70 -5.24
N SER A 194 17.46 -4.73 -4.86
CA SER A 194 16.32 -4.65 -5.78
C SER A 194 15.17 -3.95 -5.08
N ASN A 195 14.40 -3.18 -5.85
CA ASN A 195 13.23 -2.48 -5.34
C ASN A 195 11.91 -3.18 -5.71
N LYS A 196 11.96 -4.39 -6.29
CA LYS A 196 10.75 -5.18 -6.55
C LYS A 196 10.10 -5.54 -5.21
N GLN A 197 8.77 -5.44 -5.12
CA GLN A 197 8.02 -5.77 -3.92
C GLN A 197 8.39 -7.15 -3.35
N ASP A 198 8.38 -8.21 -4.16
CA ASP A 198 8.74 -9.58 -3.72
C ASP A 198 10.13 -9.67 -3.10
N PHE A 199 11.11 -8.92 -3.65
CA PHE A 199 12.45 -8.88 -3.07
C PHE A 199 12.44 -8.18 -1.70
N LEU A 200 11.75 -7.06 -1.59
CA LEU A 200 11.67 -6.28 -0.35
C LEU A 200 10.91 -7.04 0.74
N THR A 201 9.78 -7.68 0.41
CA THR A 201 9.02 -8.46 1.38
C THR A 201 9.85 -9.63 1.91
N LYS A 202 10.56 -10.37 1.03
CA LYS A 202 11.50 -11.43 1.45
C LYS A 202 12.63 -10.89 2.32
N ALA A 203 13.28 -9.79 1.91
CA ALA A 203 14.39 -9.18 2.64
C ALA A 203 13.98 -8.74 4.05
N PHE A 204 12.73 -8.32 4.24
CA PHE A 204 12.19 -7.90 5.54
C PHE A 204 11.50 -9.03 6.31
N GLY A 205 11.45 -10.26 5.79
CA GLY A 205 10.75 -11.38 6.41
C GLY A 205 9.24 -11.18 6.51
N LEU A 206 8.66 -10.47 5.55
CA LEU A 206 7.23 -10.19 5.42
C LEU A 206 6.52 -11.27 4.61
N SER A 207 5.20 -11.14 4.42
CA SER A 207 4.41 -12.02 3.57
C SER A 207 5.02 -12.15 2.17
N GLU A 208 5.31 -13.39 1.78
CA GLU A 208 5.90 -13.70 0.48
C GLU A 208 4.83 -13.68 -0.63
N LYS A 209 5.24 -13.23 -1.81
CA LYS A 209 4.40 -13.24 -3.01
C LYS A 209 4.16 -14.68 -3.45
N LEU A 210 2.93 -15.02 -3.81
CA LEU A 210 2.62 -16.32 -4.38
C LEU A 210 3.36 -16.46 -5.72
N LYS A 211 3.98 -17.62 -5.96
CA LYS A 211 4.62 -17.90 -7.24
C LYS A 211 3.55 -18.01 -8.32
N THR A 212 3.83 -17.44 -9.48
CA THR A 212 2.94 -17.51 -10.65
C THR A 212 3.76 -17.74 -11.91
N GLU A 213 3.11 -18.28 -12.94
CA GLU A 213 3.66 -18.39 -14.28
C GLU A 213 2.80 -17.62 -15.29
N PHE A 214 3.39 -17.24 -16.42
CA PHE A 214 2.69 -16.50 -17.48
C PHE A 214 1.44 -17.24 -18.00
N GLN A 215 1.43 -18.58 -17.95
CA GLN A 215 0.28 -19.39 -18.33
C GLN A 215 -0.99 -19.04 -17.55
N LEU A 216 -0.86 -18.60 -16.29
CA LEU A 216 -1.99 -18.14 -15.49
C LEU A 216 -2.78 -17.02 -16.18
N TRP A 217 -2.09 -16.03 -16.77
CA TRP A 217 -2.74 -14.94 -17.51
C TRP A 217 -3.44 -15.45 -18.76
N ILE A 218 -2.82 -16.38 -19.49
CA ILE A 218 -3.41 -16.97 -20.70
C ILE A 218 -4.69 -17.73 -20.35
N ASP A 219 -4.66 -18.55 -19.30
CA ASP A 219 -5.84 -19.31 -18.89
C ASP A 219 -6.96 -18.40 -18.39
N CYS A 220 -6.63 -17.34 -17.66
CA CYS A 220 -7.60 -16.31 -17.25
C CYS A 220 -8.24 -15.65 -18.48
N MET A 221 -7.45 -15.26 -19.48
CA MET A 221 -7.94 -14.65 -20.73
C MET A 221 -8.85 -15.59 -21.53
N ASN A 222 -8.69 -16.91 -21.36
CA ASN A 222 -9.55 -17.93 -21.98
C ASN A 222 -10.80 -18.24 -21.14
N GLY A 223 -11.04 -17.52 -20.04
CA GLY A 223 -12.21 -17.71 -19.20
C GLY A 223 -12.14 -18.92 -18.27
N ASN A 224 -10.95 -19.44 -17.99
CA ASN A 224 -10.82 -20.55 -17.04
C ASN A 224 -11.16 -20.07 -15.61
N LYS A 225 -12.26 -20.59 -15.05
CA LYS A 225 -12.80 -20.16 -13.76
C LYS A 225 -11.86 -20.43 -12.59
N GLU A 226 -11.23 -21.60 -12.56
CA GLU A 226 -10.28 -21.97 -11.51
C GLU A 226 -9.05 -21.06 -11.52
N ARG A 227 -8.58 -20.70 -12.73
CA ARG A 227 -7.41 -19.83 -12.92
C ARG A 227 -7.73 -18.37 -12.60
N LEU A 228 -8.94 -17.89 -12.89
CA LEU A 228 -9.42 -16.59 -12.43
C LEU A 228 -9.47 -16.53 -10.89
N ALA A 229 -9.93 -17.59 -10.22
CA ALA A 229 -9.91 -17.67 -8.76
C ALA A 229 -8.47 -17.69 -8.19
N GLU A 230 -7.54 -18.37 -8.87
CA GLU A 230 -6.12 -18.36 -8.52
C GLU A 230 -5.49 -16.97 -8.69
N MET A 231 -5.79 -16.26 -9.78
CA MET A 231 -5.37 -14.88 -10.01
C MET A 231 -5.84 -13.95 -8.90
N LEU A 232 -7.12 -14.06 -8.50
CA LEU A 232 -7.68 -13.29 -7.40
C LEU A 232 -6.95 -13.57 -6.08
N LYS A 233 -6.64 -14.83 -5.79
CA LYS A 233 -5.88 -15.22 -4.58
C LYS A 233 -4.46 -14.63 -4.59
N TYR A 234 -3.80 -14.66 -5.74
CA TYR A 234 -2.48 -14.07 -5.94
C TYR A 234 -2.49 -12.56 -5.70
N ASN A 235 -3.40 -11.84 -6.33
CA ASN A 235 -3.54 -10.39 -6.21
C ASN A 235 -3.91 -9.96 -4.77
N LYS A 236 -4.76 -10.72 -4.05
CA LYS A 236 -4.98 -10.54 -2.60
C LYS A 236 -3.70 -10.65 -1.77
N GLY A 237 -2.84 -11.62 -2.10
CA GLY A 237 -1.55 -11.82 -1.43
C GLY A 237 -0.61 -10.63 -1.61
N ASP A 238 -0.60 -10.04 -2.81
CA ASP A 238 0.19 -8.85 -3.10
C ASP A 238 -0.20 -7.63 -2.26
N VAL A 239 -1.50 -7.40 -2.05
CA VAL A 239 -1.99 -6.30 -1.19
C VAL A 239 -1.56 -6.50 0.27
N VAL A 240 -1.58 -7.72 0.78
CA VAL A 240 -1.11 -8.02 2.16
C VAL A 240 0.40 -7.74 2.28
N GLY A 241 1.18 -8.18 1.31
CA GLY A 241 2.62 -7.90 1.27
C GLY A 241 2.91 -6.39 1.16
N LEU A 242 2.11 -5.67 0.37
CA LEU A 242 2.22 -4.23 0.17
C LEU A 242 1.88 -3.45 1.44
N GLU A 243 0.82 -3.80 2.17
CA GLU A 243 0.48 -3.18 3.45
C GLU A 243 1.66 -3.27 4.42
N GLN A 244 2.21 -4.47 4.58
CA GLN A 244 3.33 -4.72 5.48
C GLN A 244 4.58 -3.95 5.05
N LEU A 245 4.86 -3.92 3.75
CA LEU A 245 5.97 -3.15 3.20
C LEU A 245 5.79 -1.67 3.45
N TYR A 246 4.61 -1.12 3.17
CA TYR A 246 4.28 0.28 3.44
C TYR A 246 4.48 0.60 4.92
N LEU A 247 3.91 -0.17 5.84
CA LEU A 247 4.06 0.05 7.29
C LEU A 247 5.52 0.02 7.73
N LYS A 248 6.35 -0.83 7.13
CA LYS A 248 7.78 -0.93 7.39
C LYS A 248 8.55 0.31 6.89
N LEU A 249 8.22 0.81 5.70
CA LEU A 249 8.90 1.96 5.08
C LEU A 249 8.38 3.31 5.61
N ARG A 250 7.13 3.36 6.07
CA ARG A 250 6.42 4.59 6.50
C ARG A 250 7.22 5.53 7.39
N PRO A 251 8.00 5.08 8.39
CA PRO A 251 8.74 5.98 9.27
C PRO A 251 9.83 6.79 8.54
N TYR A 252 10.26 6.32 7.37
CA TYR A 252 11.28 6.95 6.53
C TYR A 252 10.69 7.84 5.42
N ILE A 253 9.36 7.90 5.26
CA ILE A 253 8.72 8.70 4.22
C ILE A 253 8.75 10.19 4.63
N LYS A 254 9.60 10.98 3.95
CA LYS A 254 9.77 12.42 4.24
C LYS A 254 8.55 13.27 3.89
N ASN A 255 7.85 12.94 2.80
CA ASN A 255 6.71 13.71 2.28
C ASN A 255 5.40 12.92 2.41
N HIS A 256 5.15 12.33 3.57
CA HIS A 256 3.90 11.64 3.82
C HIS A 256 2.73 12.64 3.84
N PRO A 257 1.57 12.34 3.23
CA PRO A 257 0.37 13.15 3.43
C PRO A 257 0.10 13.37 4.91
N ASN A 258 -0.03 14.62 5.33
CA ASN A 258 -0.13 14.93 6.76
C ASN A 258 -1.51 14.50 7.30
N LEU A 259 -1.53 13.38 8.03
CA LEU A 259 -2.78 12.86 8.58
C LEU A 259 -3.40 13.81 9.61
N GLY A 260 -2.61 14.59 10.35
CA GLY A 260 -3.15 15.59 11.27
C GLY A 260 -3.93 16.70 10.58
N VAL A 261 -3.59 17.03 9.33
CA VAL A 261 -4.35 17.98 8.51
C VAL A 261 -5.68 17.36 8.05
N LEU A 262 -5.65 16.11 7.59
CA LEU A 262 -6.85 15.41 7.13
C LEU A 262 -7.84 15.12 8.27
N MET A 263 -7.31 14.90 9.49
CA MET A 263 -8.10 14.64 10.70
C MET A 263 -8.49 15.90 11.48
N ASP A 264 -8.03 17.08 11.03
CA ASP A 264 -8.13 18.36 11.76
C ASP A 264 -7.73 18.26 13.24
N THR A 265 -6.57 17.64 13.52
CA THR A 265 -6.13 17.40 14.90
C THR A 265 -4.60 17.29 15.07
N SER A 266 -4.13 17.53 16.29
CA SER A 266 -2.70 17.46 16.65
C SER A 266 -2.27 16.01 16.92
N VAL A 267 -1.89 15.32 15.85
CA VAL A 267 -1.42 13.92 15.87
C VAL A 267 -0.15 13.74 15.05
N CYS A 268 0.43 12.55 15.11
CA CYS A 268 1.55 12.17 14.25
C CYS A 268 1.14 12.32 12.77
N PRO A 269 1.87 13.12 11.97
CA PRO A 269 1.53 13.39 10.58
C PRO A 269 1.61 12.14 9.68
N SER A 270 2.34 11.10 10.09
CA SER A 270 2.51 9.88 9.31
C SER A 270 1.51 8.77 9.66
N CYS A 271 0.99 8.74 10.89
CA CYS A 271 0.19 7.59 11.35
C CYS A 271 -1.04 7.93 12.20
N GLY A 272 -1.28 9.20 12.52
CA GLY A 272 -2.47 9.62 13.29
C GLY A 272 -2.37 9.39 14.80
N SER A 273 -1.23 8.90 15.30
CA SER A 273 -1.06 8.63 16.74
C SER A 273 -0.93 9.90 17.56
N LYS A 274 -1.64 9.96 18.70
CA LYS A 274 -1.48 10.98 19.74
C LYS A 274 -0.27 10.73 20.65
N ASN A 275 0.32 9.53 20.61
CA ASN A 275 1.50 9.20 21.40
C ASN A 275 2.73 9.84 20.73
N ILE A 276 2.98 11.10 21.05
CA ILE A 276 4.08 11.89 20.53
C ILE A 276 4.98 12.24 21.72
N LYS A 277 6.26 11.88 21.62
CA LYS A 277 7.25 12.12 22.68
C LYS A 277 8.28 13.14 22.20
N PRO A 278 8.67 14.11 23.05
CA PRO A 278 9.77 15.00 22.71
C PRO A 278 11.05 14.19 22.46
N SER A 279 11.88 14.69 21.54
CA SER A 279 13.21 14.19 21.26
C SER A 279 14.22 15.25 21.66
N ASP A 280 15.44 14.84 22.01
CA ASP A 280 16.55 15.78 22.27
C ASP A 280 17.13 16.40 20.98
N ALA A 281 16.43 16.24 19.84
CA ALA A 281 16.88 16.69 18.54
C ALA A 281 16.20 18.01 18.15
N THR A 282 16.91 18.80 17.35
CA THR A 282 16.42 20.06 16.79
C THR A 282 16.46 19.99 15.28
N TYR A 283 15.39 20.44 14.63
CA TYR A 283 15.30 20.53 13.18
C TYR A 283 15.56 21.96 12.72
N PHE A 284 16.47 22.11 11.78
CA PHE A 284 16.91 23.40 11.24
C PHE A 284 16.30 23.62 9.86
N THR A 285 15.75 24.81 9.66
CA THR A 285 15.48 25.38 8.34
C THR A 285 16.53 26.46 8.06
N SER A 286 16.50 27.09 6.88
CA SER A 286 17.42 28.18 6.55
C SER A 286 17.32 29.39 7.49
N SER A 287 16.25 29.52 8.27
CA SER A 287 15.99 30.72 9.09
C SER A 287 15.46 30.45 10.49
N ASN A 288 15.24 29.19 10.88
CA ASN A 288 14.54 28.85 12.13
C ASN A 288 14.93 27.46 12.62
N GLU A 289 14.81 27.28 13.94
CA GLU A 289 15.03 26.03 14.65
C GLU A 289 13.71 25.55 15.27
N PHE A 290 13.45 24.25 15.21
CA PHE A 290 12.20 23.65 15.70
C PHE A 290 12.50 22.44 16.59
N PRO A 291 11.78 22.25 17.72
CA PRO A 291 11.86 21.04 18.51
C PRO A 291 11.35 19.85 17.68
N VAL A 292 12.04 18.71 17.83
CA VAL A 292 11.68 17.47 17.17
C VAL A 292 10.98 16.54 18.15
N TYR A 293 10.04 15.77 17.62
CA TYR A 293 9.30 14.75 18.35
C TYR A 293 9.41 13.41 17.63
N ARG A 294 9.31 12.33 18.40
CA ARG A 294 9.23 10.97 17.90
C ARG A 294 7.85 10.41 18.16
N CYS A 295 7.27 9.80 17.13
CA CYS A 295 6.02 9.06 17.32
C CYS A 295 6.28 7.81 18.15
N GLY A 296 5.55 7.66 19.25
CA GLY A 296 5.47 6.42 20.00
C GLY A 296 4.96 5.28 19.12
N GLY A 297 3.95 5.53 18.27
CA GLY A 297 3.23 4.62 17.37
C GLY A 297 4.00 4.07 16.15
N CYS A 298 4.34 4.96 15.21
CA CYS A 298 5.06 4.55 13.99
C CYS A 298 6.58 4.73 14.08
N HIS A 299 7.11 5.22 15.20
CA HIS A 299 8.54 5.53 15.38
C HIS A 299 9.13 6.55 14.41
N SER A 300 8.32 7.22 13.59
CA SER A 300 8.80 8.33 12.76
C SER A 300 9.46 9.37 13.66
N PRO A 301 10.74 9.70 13.41
CA PRO A 301 11.45 10.74 14.15
C PRO A 301 11.24 12.14 13.53
N PHE A 302 10.53 12.24 12.42
CA PHE A 302 10.46 13.45 11.60
C PHE A 302 9.19 14.26 11.88
N ILE A 303 8.96 14.58 13.16
CA ILE A 303 7.84 15.42 13.60
C ILE A 303 8.43 16.68 14.20
N ARG A 304 8.02 17.85 13.73
CA ARG A 304 8.42 19.14 14.31
C ARG A 304 7.21 19.95 14.72
N SER A 305 7.36 20.83 15.70
CA SER A 305 6.33 21.83 16.01
C SER A 305 6.15 22.83 14.86
N LYS A 306 5.01 23.54 14.88
CA LYS A 306 4.81 24.73 14.06
C LYS A 306 5.59 25.94 14.57
N SER A 307 5.74 26.07 15.89
CA SER A 307 6.43 27.19 16.55
C SER A 307 7.94 26.95 16.62
N SER A 308 8.73 27.97 16.26
CA SER A 308 10.19 27.95 16.37
C SER A 308 10.66 28.09 17.82
N ILE A 309 11.87 27.60 18.09
CA ILE A 309 12.61 27.86 19.34
C ILE A 309 13.32 29.23 19.26
N SER A 310 13.74 29.63 18.06
CA SER A 310 14.54 30.84 17.84
C SER A 310 13.79 32.10 18.27
N THR A 311 14.40 32.85 19.18
CA THR A 311 13.92 34.16 19.65
C THR A 311 14.46 35.33 18.82
N GLY A 312 15.57 35.13 18.09
CA GLY A 312 16.15 36.11 17.16
C GLY A 312 15.88 35.77 15.69
N SER A 313 15.67 36.78 14.85
CA SER A 313 15.50 36.62 13.40
C SER A 313 16.83 36.42 12.70
N THR A 314 16.99 35.37 11.90
CA THR A 314 18.14 35.22 11.01
C THR A 314 18.06 36.24 9.88
N GLU A 315 18.97 37.22 9.86
CA GLU A 315 18.94 38.35 8.90
C GLU A 315 19.62 38.05 7.56
N LEU A 316 20.46 37.01 7.51
CA LEU A 316 21.22 36.64 6.31
C LEU A 316 20.69 35.32 5.73
N ARG A 317 20.55 35.24 4.41
CA ARG A 317 20.09 34.04 3.69
C ARG A 317 20.97 33.72 2.50
N SER A 318 21.08 32.44 2.16
CA SER A 318 21.72 32.03 0.92
C SER A 318 20.89 32.48 -0.29
N ILE A 319 21.58 32.92 -1.33
CA ILE A 319 20.98 33.11 -2.66
C ILE A 319 20.90 31.72 -3.32
N ALA A 320 19.74 31.36 -3.85
CA ALA A 320 19.58 30.11 -4.60
C ALA A 320 20.51 30.13 -5.83
N ARG A 321 21.36 29.12 -5.96
CA ARG A 321 22.15 28.86 -7.17
C ARG A 321 21.47 27.78 -8.00
#